data_AF-A0A926C070-F1
#
_entry.id   AF-A0A926C070-F1
#
_cell.length_a   1.000
_cell.length_b   1.000
_cell.length_c   1.000
_cell.angle_alpha   90.00
_cell.angle_beta   90.00
_cell.angle_gamma   90.00
#
_symmetry.space_group_name_H-M   'P 1'
#
loop_
_entity.id
_entity.type
_entity.pdbx_description
1 polymer ?
#
loop_
_entity_poly.entity_id
_entity_poly.type
_entity_poly.pdbx_seq_one_letter_code
_entity_poly.pdbx_strand_id
1 'polypeptide(L)'
;MKLNLRQTESFEDRHNGQLDQEFADMLQLVGAASVDELIAQTIPAPIRLERPLNLPAPKSEHQFLSDFKKLAQQNQVAKSYIGMGYYDTQTPNVILRNNLENPARYTAYTPNQAELAQGRLEALLNFQTDISDMT
;
A
#
# COMPACT_ATOMS: atom_id res chain seq x y z
N MET A 1 -34.36 -5.28 10.55
CA MET A 1 -32.93 -4.96 10.44
C MET A 1 -32.34 -4.98 11.84
N LYS A 2 -31.52 -5.98 12.20
CA LYS A 2 -30.85 -6.02 13.51
C LYS A 2 -29.57 -5.19 13.40
N LEU A 3 -29.57 -3.99 13.98
CA LEU A 3 -28.38 -3.14 14.02
C LEU A 3 -27.40 -3.72 15.06
N ASN A 4 -26.20 -4.13 14.63
CA ASN A 4 -25.15 -4.56 15.54
C ASN A 4 -24.21 -3.38 15.84
N LEU A 5 -24.43 -2.73 16.99
CA LEU A 5 -23.65 -1.57 17.44
C LEU A 5 -22.19 -1.89 17.83
N ARG A 6 -21.78 -3.17 17.75
CA ARG A 6 -20.41 -3.63 18.08
C ARG A 6 -19.63 -4.10 16.85
N GLN A 7 -20.21 -4.02 15.66
CA GLN A 7 -19.50 -4.40 14.45
C GLN A 7 -18.37 -3.40 14.20
N THR A 8 -17.13 -3.91 14.20
CA THR A 8 -15.94 -3.16 13.84
C THR A 8 -15.51 -3.67 12.47
N GLU A 9 -15.32 -2.79 11.48
CA GLU A 9 -14.86 -3.20 10.16
C GLU A 9 -13.46 -3.83 10.24
N SER A 10 -13.28 -4.99 9.61
CA SER A 10 -11.97 -5.58 9.41
C SER A 10 -11.29 -4.90 8.22
N PHE A 11 -10.01 -4.55 8.34
CA PHE A 11 -9.29 -3.95 7.21
C PHE A 11 -9.14 -4.94 6.04
N GLU A 12 -9.07 -6.24 6.35
CA GLU A 12 -8.93 -7.29 5.33
C GLU A 12 -10.12 -7.33 4.36
N ASP A 13 -11.31 -6.94 4.81
CA ASP A 13 -12.52 -6.85 3.98
C ASP A 13 -12.44 -5.75 2.91
N ARG A 14 -11.68 -4.68 3.19
CA ARG A 14 -11.43 -3.59 2.21
C ARG A 14 -10.21 -3.88 1.34
N HIS A 15 -9.25 -4.63 1.87
CA HIS A 15 -7.99 -4.94 1.20
C HIS A 15 -8.12 -6.11 0.23
N ASN A 16 -8.73 -7.20 0.69
CA ASN A 16 -9.07 -8.35 -0.14
C ASN A 16 -10.45 -8.05 -0.75
N GLY A 17 -10.54 -8.01 -2.09
CA GLY A 17 -11.83 -7.77 -2.74
C GLY A 17 -12.87 -8.79 -2.29
N GLN A 18 -13.99 -8.33 -1.73
CA GLN A 18 -15.09 -9.21 -1.31
C GLN A 18 -15.86 -9.70 -2.52
N LEU A 19 -15.72 -11.00 -2.82
CA LEU A 19 -16.30 -11.65 -3.98
C LEU A 19 -16.70 -13.09 -3.62
N ASP A 20 -17.43 -13.30 -2.52
CA ASP A 20 -17.70 -14.65 -1.98
C ASP A 20 -18.22 -15.64 -3.04
N GLN A 21 -19.08 -15.19 -3.95
CA GLN A 21 -19.57 -16.02 -5.05
C GLN A 21 -18.50 -16.25 -6.13
N GLU A 22 -17.77 -15.22 -6.57
CA GLU A 22 -16.72 -15.38 -7.58
C GLU A 22 -15.57 -16.24 -7.04
N PHE A 23 -15.35 -16.22 -5.72
CA PHE A 23 -14.34 -17.03 -5.06
C PHE A 23 -14.65 -18.53 -5.13
N ALA A 24 -15.92 -18.90 -4.93
CA ALA A 24 -16.38 -20.27 -5.13
C ALA A 24 -16.24 -20.70 -6.60
N ASP A 25 -16.61 -19.82 -7.53
CA ASP A 25 -16.51 -20.08 -8.97
C ASP A 25 -15.04 -20.24 -9.42
N MET A 26 -14.13 -19.42 -8.89
CA MET A 26 -12.68 -19.52 -9.13
C MET A 26 -12.11 -20.84 -8.60
N LEU A 27 -12.48 -21.25 -7.38
CA LEU A 27 -12.04 -22.52 -6.79
C LEU A 27 -12.52 -23.71 -7.64
N GLN A 28 -13.78 -23.69 -8.08
CA GLN A 28 -14.31 -24.70 -8.98
C GLN A 28 -13.56 -24.75 -10.32
N LEU A 29 -13.25 -23.59 -10.91
CA LEU A 29 -12.52 -23.50 -12.18
C LEU A 29 -11.10 -24.10 -12.09
N VAL A 30 -10.39 -23.85 -11.00
CA VAL A 30 -9.04 -24.40 -10.78
C VAL A 30 -9.05 -25.82 -10.21
N GLY A 31 -10.24 -26.37 -9.90
CA GLY A 31 -10.41 -27.75 -9.43
C GLY A 31 -10.04 -27.99 -7.97
N ALA A 32 -10.11 -26.97 -7.11
CA ALA A 32 -9.86 -27.09 -5.67
C ALA A 32 -11.17 -26.92 -4.87
N ALA A 33 -11.37 -27.69 -3.81
CA ALA A 33 -12.55 -27.58 -2.94
C ALA A 33 -12.42 -26.49 -1.87
N SER A 34 -11.19 -26.02 -1.61
CA SER A 34 -10.93 -24.94 -0.66
C SER A 34 -9.59 -24.22 -0.93
N VAL A 35 -9.38 -23.08 -0.28
CA VAL A 35 -8.09 -22.37 -0.29
C VAL A 35 -6.99 -23.22 0.32
N ASP A 36 -7.29 -23.95 1.41
CA ASP A 36 -6.33 -24.84 2.05
C ASP A 36 -5.88 -25.95 1.10
N GLU A 37 -6.81 -26.50 0.31
CA GLU A 37 -6.47 -27.49 -0.72
C GLU A 37 -5.64 -26.87 -1.85
N LEU A 38 -5.99 -25.67 -2.34
CA LEU A 38 -5.22 -24.97 -3.36
C LEU A 38 -3.78 -24.69 -2.90
N ILE A 39 -3.61 -24.21 -1.67
CA ILE A 39 -2.30 -24.04 -1.02
C ILE A 39 -1.60 -25.40 -0.92
N ALA A 40 -2.36 -26.46 -0.59
CA ALA A 40 -1.84 -27.81 -0.43
C ALA A 40 -1.22 -28.38 -1.72
N GLN A 41 -1.83 -28.07 -2.85
CA GLN A 41 -1.38 -28.50 -4.17
C GLN A 41 -0.23 -27.61 -4.72
N THR A 42 -0.11 -26.37 -4.26
CA THR A 42 0.83 -25.36 -4.82
C THR A 42 2.18 -25.29 -4.11
N ILE A 43 2.19 -25.21 -2.77
CA ILE A 43 3.42 -24.97 -2.00
C ILE A 43 3.91 -26.29 -1.39
N PRO A 44 5.13 -26.79 -1.63
CA PRO A 44 5.56 -28.05 -1.02
C PRO A 44 5.46 -28.07 0.52
N ALA A 45 4.88 -29.12 1.10
CA ALA A 45 4.67 -29.24 2.55
C ALA A 45 5.94 -29.02 3.41
N PRO A 46 7.14 -29.51 3.02
CA PRO A 46 8.35 -29.35 3.84
C PRO A 46 8.82 -27.91 4.06
N ILE A 47 8.34 -26.95 3.25
CA ILE A 47 8.71 -25.53 3.38
C ILE A 47 7.56 -24.67 3.92
N ARG A 48 6.44 -25.27 4.31
CA ARG A 48 5.32 -24.54 4.92
C ARG A 48 5.57 -24.29 6.40
N LEU A 49 5.03 -23.19 6.87
CA LEU A 49 5.03 -22.88 8.28
C LEU A 49 4.02 -23.77 9.01
N GLU A 50 4.47 -24.58 9.98
CA GLU A 50 3.63 -25.51 10.75
C GLU A 50 2.77 -24.83 11.83
N ARG A 51 2.94 -23.52 12.02
CA ARG A 51 2.25 -22.72 13.02
C ARG A 51 1.81 -21.39 12.42
N PRO A 52 0.74 -20.77 12.96
CA PRO A 52 0.39 -19.41 12.60
C PRO A 52 1.53 -18.42 12.90
N LEU A 53 1.52 -17.28 12.21
CA LEU A 53 2.42 -16.18 12.52
C LEU A 53 2.15 -15.68 13.95
N ASN A 54 3.22 -15.46 14.72
CA ASN A 54 3.12 -14.88 16.06
C ASN A 54 3.07 -13.35 15.96
N LEU A 55 1.87 -12.82 15.68
CA LEU A 55 1.61 -11.39 15.52
C LEU A 55 0.59 -10.90 16.56
N PRO A 56 0.60 -9.60 16.92
CA PRO A 56 -0.47 -9.00 17.70
C PRO A 56 -1.83 -9.16 17.02
N ALA A 57 -2.91 -9.08 17.81
CA ALA A 57 -4.26 -9.07 17.27
C ALA A 57 -4.43 -7.95 16.21
N PRO A 58 -5.21 -8.18 15.14
CA PRO A 58 -5.47 -7.18 14.12
C PRO A 58 -6.15 -5.95 14.73
N LYS A 59 -5.84 -4.78 14.18
CA LYS A 59 -6.46 -3.51 14.56
C LYS A 59 -7.37 -3.06 13.43
N SER A 60 -8.43 -2.33 13.77
CA SER A 60 -9.17 -1.58 12.76
C SER A 60 -8.30 -0.45 12.20
N GLU A 61 -8.65 0.04 11.00
CA GLU A 61 -7.97 1.16 10.35
C GLU A 61 -7.90 2.40 11.25
N HIS A 62 -9.02 2.73 11.90
CA HIS A 62 -9.10 3.86 12.83
C HIS A 62 -8.20 3.67 14.07
N GLN A 63 -8.19 2.47 14.65
CA GLN A 63 -7.34 2.19 15.82
C GLN A 63 -5.85 2.25 15.45
N PHE A 64 -5.48 1.70 14.29
CA PHE A 64 -4.12 1.77 13.78
C PHE A 64 -3.65 3.22 13.64
N LEU A 65 -4.43 4.08 12.97
CA LEU A 65 -4.07 5.50 12.80
C LEU A 65 -3.96 6.25 14.13
N SER A 66 -4.85 5.98 15.09
CA SER A 66 -4.81 6.58 16.42
C SER A 66 -3.53 6.21 17.18
N ASP A 67 -3.17 4.94 17.17
CA ASP A 67 -1.98 4.44 17.86
C ASP A 67 -0.70 4.90 17.17
N PHE A 68 -0.68 4.87 15.83
CA PHE A 68 0.45 5.33 15.04
C PHE A 68 0.72 6.83 15.26
N LYS A 69 -0.34 7.65 15.38
CA LYS A 69 -0.19 9.07 15.69
C LYS A 69 0.49 9.30 17.05
N LYS A 70 0.16 8.51 18.07
CA LYS A 70 0.82 8.60 19.40
C LYS A 70 2.30 8.23 19.31
N LEU A 71 2.64 7.23 18.50
CA LEU A 71 4.03 6.84 18.27
C LEU A 71 4.79 7.95 17.54
N ALA A 72 4.23 8.49 16.45
CA ALA A 72 4.85 9.55 15.67
C ALA A 72 5.10 10.84 16.48
N GLN A 73 4.23 11.13 17.46
CA GLN A 73 4.39 12.28 18.38
C GLN A 73 5.59 12.19 19.32
N GLN A 74 6.24 11.03 19.44
CA GLN A 74 7.47 10.89 20.23
C GLN A 74 8.70 11.46 19.50
N ASN A 75 8.60 11.70 18.18
CA ASN A 75 9.66 12.32 17.40
C ASN A 75 9.82 13.81 17.75
N GLN A 76 11.07 14.28 17.84
CA GLN A 76 11.39 15.69 18.00
C GLN A 76 11.75 16.30 16.66
N VAL A 77 10.89 17.17 16.13
CA VAL A 77 11.14 17.89 14.89
C VAL A 77 11.90 19.19 15.22
N ALA A 78 13.22 19.16 15.04
CA ALA A 78 14.10 20.30 15.26
C ALA A 78 14.55 20.95 13.94
N LYS A 79 14.91 22.23 14.00
CA LYS A 79 15.63 22.89 12.89
C LYS A 79 17.01 22.25 12.76
N SER A 80 17.17 21.43 11.72
CA SER A 80 18.37 20.63 11.52
C SER A 80 19.29 21.31 10.51
N TYR A 81 20.46 21.76 10.98
CA TYR A 81 21.52 22.34 10.14
C TYR A 81 22.75 21.41 10.02
N ILE A 82 22.54 20.11 10.20
CA ILE A 82 23.59 19.09 10.14
C ILE A 82 24.19 19.01 8.71
N GLY A 83 23.36 19.18 7.68
CA GLY A 83 23.79 19.07 6.28
C GLY A 83 24.05 17.61 5.89
N MET A 84 25.26 17.32 5.39
CA MET A 84 25.67 15.97 4.97
C MET A 84 24.78 15.34 3.88
N GLY A 85 24.29 16.15 2.94
CA GLY A 85 23.49 15.69 1.80
C GLY A 85 21.97 15.77 2.00
N TYR A 86 21.49 16.15 3.19
CA TYR A 86 20.07 16.43 3.45
C TYR A 86 19.89 17.86 3.93
N TYR A 87 19.00 18.59 3.26
CA TYR A 87 18.70 19.99 3.53
C TYR A 87 17.19 20.16 3.53
N ASP A 88 16.66 20.83 4.56
CA ASP A 88 15.23 21.09 4.67
C ASP A 88 14.75 21.98 3.51
N THR A 89 13.51 21.77 3.05
CA THR A 89 12.92 22.49 1.93
C THR A 89 11.42 22.67 2.11
N GLN A 90 10.88 23.70 1.46
CA GLN A 90 9.45 23.96 1.47
C GLN A 90 8.81 23.26 0.27
N THR A 91 8.24 22.07 0.49
CA THR A 91 7.46 21.38 -0.54
C THR A 91 6.19 22.18 -0.85
N PRO A 92 5.98 22.68 -2.09
CA PRO A 92 4.79 23.45 -2.41
C PRO A 92 3.51 22.62 -2.17
N ASN A 93 2.55 23.18 -1.43
CA ASN A 93 1.33 22.47 -1.05
C ASN A 93 0.52 21.95 -2.24
N VAL A 94 0.59 22.64 -3.39
CA VAL A 94 -0.06 22.18 -4.63
C VAL A 94 0.56 20.88 -5.14
N ILE A 95 1.86 20.67 -4.96
CA ILE A 95 2.57 19.42 -5.33
C ILE A 95 2.27 18.34 -4.29
N LEU A 96 2.34 18.67 -2.99
CA LEU A 96 2.04 17.73 -1.91
C LEU A 96 0.65 17.09 -2.11
N ARG A 97 -0.38 17.92 -2.25
CA ARG A 97 -1.77 17.45 -2.29
C ARG A 97 -2.17 16.81 -3.62
N ASN A 98 -1.71 17.34 -4.75
CA ASN A 98 -2.18 16.88 -6.08
C ASN A 98 -1.25 15.85 -6.72
N ASN A 99 -0.05 15.67 -6.19
CA ASN A 99 0.91 14.69 -6.66
C ASN A 99 1.18 13.61 -5.60
N LEU A 100 1.83 13.96 -4.49
CA LEU A 100 2.29 12.98 -3.50
C LEU A 100 1.14 12.25 -2.78
N GLU A 101 0.06 12.96 -2.46
CA GLU A 101 -1.12 12.39 -1.78
C GLU A 101 -2.20 11.87 -2.75
N ASN A 102 -1.94 11.88 -4.06
CA ASN A 102 -2.92 11.48 -5.07
C ASN A 102 -2.70 10.05 -5.59
N PRO A 103 -3.60 9.08 -5.33
CA PRO A 103 -3.43 7.70 -5.77
C PRO A 103 -3.30 7.54 -7.28
N ALA A 104 -3.88 8.44 -8.08
CA ALA A 104 -3.71 8.41 -9.53
C ALA A 104 -2.26 8.66 -9.98
N ARG A 105 -1.40 9.18 -9.09
CA ARG A 105 0.02 9.45 -9.35
C ARG A 105 0.94 8.39 -8.79
N TYR A 106 0.64 7.82 -7.61
CA TYR A 106 1.55 6.90 -6.92
C TYR A 106 1.21 5.40 -7.05
N THR A 107 0.05 5.03 -7.59
CA THR A 107 -0.32 3.61 -7.73
C THR A 107 0.17 2.98 -9.04
N ALA A 108 0.37 3.77 -10.09
CA ALA A 108 0.95 3.30 -11.35
C ALA A 108 2.44 2.94 -11.17
N TYR A 109 2.88 1.89 -11.85
CA TYR A 109 4.27 1.43 -11.79
C TYR A 109 5.10 1.96 -12.99
N THR A 110 6.26 1.33 -13.19
CA THR A 110 7.17 1.58 -14.32
C THR A 110 6.40 1.73 -15.64
N PRO A 111 6.66 2.78 -16.45
CA PRO A 111 5.94 3.07 -17.68
C PRO A 111 6.29 2.13 -18.84
N ASN A 112 6.10 0.81 -18.65
CA ASN A 112 6.34 -0.21 -19.67
C ASN A 112 5.35 -0.10 -20.86
N GLN A 113 4.17 0.49 -20.64
CA GLN A 113 3.17 0.78 -21.66
C GLN A 113 3.13 2.31 -21.87
N ALA A 114 3.91 2.80 -22.84
CA ALA A 114 4.19 4.23 -22.98
C ALA A 114 2.93 5.04 -23.33
N GLU A 115 2.05 4.49 -24.15
CA GLU A 115 0.81 5.11 -24.64
C GLU A 115 -0.15 5.45 -23.48
N LEU A 116 -0.10 4.67 -22.40
CA LEU A 116 -0.90 4.86 -21.17
C LEU A 116 -0.13 5.60 -20.07
N ALA A 117 1.06 6.12 -20.38
CA ALA A 117 2.00 6.65 -19.39
C ALA A 117 2.61 8.01 -19.74
N GLN A 118 2.17 8.63 -20.84
CA GLN A 118 2.76 9.87 -21.36
C GLN A 118 2.92 10.96 -20.28
N GLY A 119 1.93 11.18 -19.42
CA GLY A 119 2.00 12.22 -18.40
C GLY A 119 3.14 12.05 -17.37
N ARG A 120 3.52 10.82 -17.00
CA ARG A 120 4.67 10.60 -16.09
C ARG A 120 6.00 10.49 -16.83
N LEU A 121 5.99 10.01 -18.07
CA LEU A 121 7.16 10.03 -18.95
C LEU A 121 7.59 11.46 -19.24
N GLU A 122 6.65 12.36 -19.52
CA GLU A 122 6.92 13.78 -19.69
C GLU A 122 7.50 14.40 -18.42
N ALA A 123 6.94 14.10 -17.24
CA ALA A 123 7.50 14.58 -15.98
C ALA A 123 8.94 14.11 -15.72
N LEU A 124 9.27 12.86 -16.09
CA LEU A 124 10.63 12.33 -16.02
C LEU A 124 11.56 12.99 -17.04
N LEU A 125 11.07 13.28 -18.25
CA LEU A 125 11.83 14.03 -19.25
C LEU A 125 12.12 15.46 -18.76
N ASN A 126 11.14 16.13 -18.15
CA ASN A 126 11.34 17.45 -17.54
C ASN A 126 12.42 17.39 -16.45
N PHE A 127 12.43 16.34 -15.62
CA PHE A 127 13.49 16.13 -14.65
C PHE A 127 14.86 15.90 -15.30
N GLN A 128 14.95 15.11 -16.38
CA GLN A 128 16.19 14.92 -17.13
C GLN A 128 16.72 16.22 -17.74
N THR A 129 15.83 17.04 -18.30
CA THR A 129 16.16 18.35 -18.85
C THR A 129 16.67 19.29 -17.76
N ASP A 130 15.97 19.38 -16.62
CA ASP A 130 16.37 20.22 -15.48
C ASP A 130 17.78 19.88 -14.97
N ILE A 131 18.07 18.59 -14.79
CA ILE A 131 19.41 18.14 -14.41
C ILE A 131 20.45 18.46 -15.50
N SER A 132 20.12 18.28 -16.78
CA SER A 132 21.03 18.57 -17.89
C SER A 132 21.33 20.07 -18.05
N ASP A 133 20.39 20.94 -17.68
CA ASP A 133 20.59 22.39 -17.70
C ASP A 133 21.42 22.87 -16.48
N MET A 134 21.34 22.16 -15.36
CA MET A 134 22.02 22.51 -14.11
C MET A 134 23.45 21.96 -13.97
N THR A 135 23.84 20.93 -14.73
CA THR A 135 25.14 20.23 -14.60
C THR A 135 25.90 20.16 -15.90
#